data_AF-W2TK52-F1
#
_entry.id   AF-W2TK52-F1
#
_cell.length_a   1.000
_cell.length_b   1.000
_cell.length_c   1.000
_cell.angle_alpha   90.00
_cell.angle_beta   90.00
_cell.angle_gamma   90.00
#
_symmetry.space_group_name_H-M   'P 1'
#
loop_
_entity.id
_entity.type
_entity.pdbx_description
1 polymer ?
#
loop_
_entity_poly.entity_id
_entity_poly.type
_entity_poly.pdbx_seq_one_letter_code
_entity_poly.pdbx_strand_id
1 'polypeptide(L)'
;MHNALIVVVLAATLMECSVALPDCGIEMPSVVPPLENSTRERLSDAVHEKMKGDLVYNCYLEYLGWLALNDPSDSELGWLPYEDTHLLNFSKMGDEENKPTEEFVTELGKDTKVTGKSWKLFGCNYMYKEGEHKYMCVFYNY
;
A
#
# COMPACT_ATOMS: atom_id res chain seq x y z
N MET A 1 16.87 -10.95 -7.36
CA MET A 1 15.87 -11.29 -8.40
C MET A 1 15.16 -12.62 -8.15
N HIS A 2 15.82 -13.71 -7.72
CA HIS A 2 15.12 -14.98 -7.45
C HIS A 2 14.08 -14.92 -6.31
N ASN A 3 14.33 -14.16 -5.23
CA ASN A 3 13.38 -14.08 -4.10
C ASN A 3 12.14 -13.23 -4.41
N ALA A 4 12.27 -12.20 -5.25
CA ALA A 4 11.14 -11.34 -5.63
C ALA A 4 10.12 -12.11 -6.47
N LEU A 5 10.60 -12.96 -7.39
CA LEU A 5 9.72 -13.76 -8.26
C LEU A 5 8.90 -14.79 -7.47
N ILE A 6 9.51 -15.47 -6.48
CA ILE A 6 8.83 -16.46 -5.63
C ILE A 6 7.75 -15.77 -4.77
N VAL A 7 8.04 -14.58 -4.27
CA VAL A 7 7.12 -13.76 -3.47
C VAL A 7 5.91 -13.32 -4.28
N VAL A 8 6.12 -12.84 -5.51
CA VAL A 8 5.03 -12.41 -6.40
C VAL A 8 4.10 -13.58 -6.74
N VAL A 9 4.65 -14.77 -6.97
CA VAL A 9 3.86 -15.99 -7.23
C VAL A 9 3.06 -16.42 -5.98
N LEU A 10 3.64 -16.34 -4.79
CA LEU A 10 2.92 -16.57 -3.53
C LEU A 10 1.81 -15.54 -3.30
N ALA A 11 2.03 -14.29 -3.71
CA ALA A 11 1.04 -13.24 -3.54
C ALA A 11 -0.15 -13.37 -4.48
N ALA A 12 0.10 -13.68 -5.75
CA ALA A 12 -0.95 -13.96 -6.73
C ALA A 12 -1.77 -15.19 -6.34
N THR A 13 -1.12 -16.28 -5.91
CA THR A 13 -1.81 -17.53 -5.52
C THR A 13 -2.64 -17.39 -4.24
N LEU A 14 -2.21 -16.58 -3.26
CA LEU A 14 -3.04 -16.27 -2.09
C LEU A 14 -4.30 -15.49 -2.47
N MET A 15 -4.20 -14.52 -3.37
CA MET A 15 -5.35 -13.73 -3.81
C MET A 15 -6.33 -14.50 -4.71
N GLU A 16 -5.84 -15.43 -5.53
CA GLU A 16 -6.70 -16.27 -6.38
C GLU A 16 -7.39 -17.41 -5.60
N CYS A 17 -6.82 -17.89 -4.48
CA CYS A 17 -7.36 -19.02 -3.72
C CYS A 17 -8.00 -18.66 -2.38
N SER A 18 -7.79 -17.45 -1.84
CA SER A 18 -8.38 -17.03 -0.57
C SER A 18 -9.13 -15.71 -0.71
N VAL A 19 -10.44 -15.76 -0.44
CA VAL A 19 -11.33 -14.59 -0.40
C VAL A 19 -10.91 -13.61 0.72
N ALA A 20 -10.06 -14.04 1.65
CA ALA A 20 -9.55 -13.25 2.77
C ALA A 20 -8.03 -13.15 2.70
N LEU A 21 -7.53 -11.92 2.56
CA LEU A 21 -6.11 -11.61 2.74
C LEU A 21 -5.68 -11.93 4.18
N PRO A 22 -4.42 -12.36 4.41
CA PRO A 22 -3.95 -12.63 5.76
C PRO A 22 -4.00 -11.38 6.64
N ASP A 23 -4.42 -11.58 7.89
CA ASP A 23 -4.48 -10.51 8.90
C ASP A 23 -3.08 -10.07 9.35
N CYS A 24 -3.01 -8.86 9.91
CA CYS A 24 -1.85 -8.37 10.64
C CYS A 24 -1.48 -9.33 11.78
N GLY A 25 -0.43 -10.14 11.60
CA GLY A 25 0.06 -11.08 12.62
C GLY A 25 0.32 -12.50 12.11
N ILE A 26 -0.13 -12.84 10.90
CA ILE A 26 0.35 -14.04 10.19
C ILE A 26 1.77 -13.75 9.69
N GLU A 27 2.67 -14.74 9.77
CA GLU A 27 4.10 -14.61 9.41
C GLU A 27 4.28 -13.96 8.03
N MET A 28 4.51 -12.64 8.02
CA MET A 28 4.97 -11.96 6.82
C MET A 28 6.43 -12.36 6.57
N PRO A 29 6.87 -12.43 5.30
CA PRO A 29 8.26 -12.72 4.99
C PRO A 29 9.18 -11.77 5.78
N SER A 30 10.14 -12.29 6.56
CA SER A 30 11.02 -11.49 7.45
C SER A 30 11.96 -10.52 6.71
N VAL A 31 11.80 -10.39 5.40
CA VAL A 31 12.63 -9.61 4.47
C VAL A 31 12.16 -8.15 4.36
N VAL A 32 11.02 -7.82 4.94
CA VAL A 32 10.42 -6.48 4.87
C VAL A 32 10.80 -5.69 6.12
N PRO A 33 11.52 -4.57 5.99
CA PRO A 33 11.67 -3.67 7.12
C PRO A 33 10.28 -3.14 7.51
N PRO A 34 9.85 -3.28 8.77
CA PRO A 34 8.55 -2.81 9.20
C PRO A 34 8.47 -1.29 9.01
N LEU A 35 7.34 -0.79 8.50
CA LEU A 35 7.07 0.63 8.49
C LEU A 35 7.09 1.15 9.93
N GLU A 36 7.77 2.28 10.15
CA GLU A 36 7.81 2.95 11.46
C GLU A 36 6.37 3.17 11.98
N ASN A 37 6.08 2.73 13.21
CA ASN A 37 4.71 2.78 13.75
C ASN A 37 4.09 4.18 13.65
N SER A 38 4.85 5.24 13.95
CA SER A 38 4.38 6.62 13.85
C SER A 38 3.97 7.00 12.41
N THR A 39 4.67 6.48 11.41
CA THR A 39 4.36 6.70 10.00
C THR A 39 3.14 5.88 9.59
N ARG A 40 3.06 4.62 10.05
CA ARG A 40 1.88 3.76 9.83
C ARG A 40 0.61 4.38 10.38
N GLU A 41 0.62 4.83 11.63
CA GLU A 41 -0.51 5.49 12.30
C GLU A 41 -0.96 6.72 11.52
N ARG A 42 -0.03 7.63 11.17
CA ARG A 42 -0.35 8.82 10.39
C ARG A 42 -0.97 8.52 9.02
N LEU A 43 -0.47 7.51 8.31
CA LEU A 43 -1.03 7.09 7.03
C LEU A 43 -2.41 6.46 7.20
N SER A 44 -2.58 5.62 8.22
CA SER A 44 -3.87 5.01 8.57
C SER A 44 -4.91 6.08 8.89
N ASP A 45 -4.57 7.05 9.75
CA ASP A 45 -5.48 8.13 10.14
C ASP A 45 -5.86 9.01 8.95
N ALA A 46 -4.88 9.36 8.10
CA ALA A 46 -5.12 10.12 6.87
C ALA A 46 -6.12 9.43 5.94
N VAL A 47 -6.02 8.11 5.80
CA VAL A 47 -6.96 7.33 4.98
C VAL A 47 -8.34 7.30 5.61
N HIS A 48 -8.44 7.01 6.91
CA HIS A 48 -9.73 7.01 7.61
C HIS A 48 -10.43 8.37 7.60
N GLU A 49 -9.69 9.48 7.63
CA GLU A 49 -10.25 10.82 7.55
C GLU A 49 -10.91 11.10 6.19
N LYS A 50 -10.33 10.57 5.10
CA LYS A 50 -10.81 10.83 3.72
C LYS A 50 -11.81 9.80 3.22
N MET A 51 -11.82 8.60 3.79
CA MET A 51 -12.59 7.48 3.30
C MET A 51 -13.92 7.32 4.03
N LYS A 52 -14.91 6.79 3.31
CA LYS A 52 -16.23 6.46 3.89
C LYS A 52 -16.33 4.95 4.13
N GLY A 53 -16.73 4.58 5.35
CA GLY A 53 -17.08 3.21 5.72
C GLY A 53 -16.10 2.56 6.71
N ASP A 54 -16.39 1.31 7.04
CA ASP A 54 -15.57 0.48 7.94
C ASP A 54 -14.40 -0.13 7.14
N LEU A 55 -13.42 0.72 6.86
CA LEU A 55 -12.19 0.36 6.19
C LEU A 55 -11.20 -0.19 7.22
N VAL A 56 -10.58 -1.35 6.96
CA VAL A 56 -9.68 -2.01 7.91
C VAL A 56 -8.24 -2.01 7.38
N TYR A 57 -7.30 -1.60 8.23
CA TYR A 57 -5.88 -1.64 7.93
C TYR A 57 -5.39 -3.10 7.82
N ASN A 58 -4.69 -3.45 6.74
CA ASN A 58 -4.19 -4.77 6.47
C ASN A 58 -2.69 -4.73 6.15
N CYS A 59 -1.89 -5.46 6.94
CA CYS A 59 -0.43 -5.45 6.86
C CYS A 59 0.09 -6.17 5.62
N TYR A 60 -0.68 -7.10 5.07
CA TYR A 60 -0.33 -7.73 3.80
C TYR A 60 -0.43 -6.74 2.63
N LEU A 61 -1.43 -5.86 2.63
CA LEU A 61 -1.53 -4.74 1.68
C LEU A 61 -0.41 -3.70 1.88
N GLU A 62 0.01 -3.43 3.14
CA GLU A 62 1.23 -2.63 3.42
C GLU A 62 2.46 -3.27 2.76
N TYR A 63 2.57 -4.60 2.85
CA TYR A 63 3.66 -5.34 2.22
C TYR A 63 3.62 -5.27 0.70
N LEU A 64 2.44 -5.39 0.08
CA LEU A 64 2.32 -5.21 -1.38
C LEU A 64 2.75 -3.81 -1.80
N GLY A 65 2.42 -2.80 -1.00
CA GLY A 65 2.91 -1.44 -1.23
C GLY A 65 4.44 -1.34 -1.16
N TRP A 66 5.07 -2.03 -0.21
CA TRP A 66 6.54 -2.11 -0.13
C TRP A 66 7.17 -2.79 -1.35
N LEU A 67 6.56 -3.87 -1.85
CA LEU A 67 7.04 -4.54 -3.06
C LEU A 67 7.00 -3.61 -4.26
N ALA A 68 5.87 -2.92 -4.47
CA ALA A 68 5.70 -1.95 -5.54
C ALA A 68 6.71 -0.80 -5.48
N LEU A 69 7.07 -0.36 -4.26
CA LEU A 69 8.08 0.68 -4.04
C LEU A 69 9.51 0.20 -4.35
N ASN A 70 9.79 -1.10 -4.20
CA ASN A 70 11.13 -1.67 -4.36
C ASN A 70 11.35 -2.40 -5.69
N ASP A 71 10.28 -2.72 -6.43
CA ASP A 71 10.35 -3.31 -7.77
C ASP A 71 10.03 -2.27 -8.86
N PRO A 72 11.05 -1.62 -9.45
CA PRO A 72 10.84 -0.64 -10.51
C PRO A 72 10.33 -1.25 -11.83
N SER A 73 10.35 -2.59 -11.97
CA SER A 73 9.80 -3.26 -13.15
C SER A 73 8.28 -3.43 -13.07
N ASP A 74 7.69 -3.21 -11.89
CA ASP A 74 6.28 -3.44 -11.63
C ASP A 74 5.72 -2.50 -10.55
N SER A 75 6.02 -1.21 -10.70
CA SER A 75 5.55 -0.16 -9.79
C SER A 75 4.04 0.05 -9.78
N GLU A 76 3.33 -0.57 -10.72
CA GLU A 76 1.87 -0.54 -10.84
C GLU A 76 1.20 -1.81 -10.29
N LEU A 77 1.98 -2.77 -9.78
CA LEU A 77 1.50 -4.08 -9.34
C LEU A 77 0.63 -4.77 -10.40
N GLY A 78 1.15 -4.92 -11.63
CA GLY A 78 0.41 -5.43 -12.80
C GLY A 78 -0.15 -6.85 -12.66
N TRP A 79 0.26 -7.59 -11.62
CA TRP A 79 -0.30 -8.90 -11.24
C TRP A 79 -1.44 -8.82 -10.22
N LEU A 80 -1.74 -7.63 -9.69
CA LEU A 80 -2.84 -7.42 -8.75
C LEU A 80 -4.16 -7.32 -9.53
N PRO A 81 -5.17 -8.15 -9.24
CA PRO A 81 -6.43 -8.12 -10.00
C PRO A 81 -7.16 -6.78 -9.85
N TYR A 82 -7.23 -6.00 -10.93
CA TYR A 82 -7.64 -4.59 -10.94
C TYR A 82 -9.12 -4.31 -10.67
N GLU A 83 -10.04 -5.27 -10.82
CA GLU A 83 -11.48 -4.97 -10.60
C GLU A 83 -11.79 -4.71 -9.12
N ASP A 84 -11.07 -5.39 -8.26
CA ASP A 84 -11.28 -5.40 -6.81
C ASP A 84 -10.14 -4.75 -6.04
N THR A 85 -9.13 -4.23 -6.73
CA THR A 85 -8.01 -3.50 -6.12
C THR A 85 -7.83 -2.12 -6.74
N HIS A 86 -7.28 -1.19 -5.97
CA HIS A 86 -6.80 0.10 -6.50
C HIS A 86 -5.50 0.50 -5.83
N LEU A 87 -4.58 1.01 -6.64
CA LEU A 87 -3.27 1.49 -6.20
C LEU A 87 -3.23 3.01 -6.27
N LEU A 88 -3.04 3.65 -5.12
CA LEU A 88 -2.67 5.06 -5.06
C LEU A 88 -1.14 5.15 -4.94
N ASN A 89 -0.51 5.79 -5.92
CA ASN A 89 0.91 6.10 -5.93
C ASN A 89 1.10 7.62 -5.90
N PHE A 90 1.85 8.11 -4.92
CA PHE A 90 2.23 9.51 -4.80
C PHE A 90 3.73 9.62 -4.56
N SER A 91 4.41 10.41 -5.39
CA SER A 91 5.84 10.68 -5.26
C SER A 91 6.09 12.18 -5.27
N LYS A 92 6.98 12.66 -4.40
CA LYS A 92 7.35 14.06 -4.32
C LYS A 92 8.83 14.24 -4.00
N MET A 93 9.50 15.12 -4.75
CA MET A 93 10.86 15.57 -4.45
C MET A 93 10.91 16.35 -3.15
N GLY A 94 11.92 16.08 -2.31
CA GLY A 94 12.10 16.77 -1.04
C GLY A 94 13.29 16.26 -0.25
N ASP A 95 13.57 16.92 0.87
CA ASP A 95 14.57 16.46 1.83
C ASP A 95 13.96 15.42 2.78
N GLU A 96 14.73 14.38 3.14
CA GLU A 96 14.27 13.23 3.96
C GLU A 96 13.53 13.64 5.24
N GLU A 97 13.96 14.74 5.87
CA GLU A 97 13.38 15.26 7.11
C GLU A 97 11.94 15.78 6.94
N ASN A 98 11.55 16.18 5.73
CA ASN A 98 10.28 16.87 5.44
C ASN A 98 9.23 15.96 4.81
N LYS A 99 8.81 14.91 5.52
CA LYS A 99 7.76 13.96 5.06
C LYS A 99 6.47 14.69 4.61
N PRO A 100 6.11 14.73 3.30
CA PRO A 100 5.00 15.52 2.77
C PRO A 100 3.63 14.83 2.98
N THR A 101 3.32 14.50 4.23
CA THR A 101 2.14 13.69 4.58
C THR A 101 0.84 14.43 4.27
N GLU A 102 0.79 15.76 4.45
CA GLU A 102 -0.39 16.58 4.14
C GLU A 102 -0.70 16.63 2.64
N GLU A 103 0.33 16.65 1.80
CA GLU A 103 0.16 16.63 0.34
C GLU A 103 -0.27 15.26 -0.13
N PHE A 104 0.29 14.19 0.46
CA PHE A 104 -0.22 12.85 0.27
C PHE A 104 -1.72 12.75 0.62
N VAL A 105 -2.15 13.28 1.78
CA VAL A 105 -3.57 13.31 2.18
C VAL A 105 -4.42 14.09 1.18
N THR A 106 -3.88 15.17 0.63
CA THR A 106 -4.55 15.98 -0.38
C THR A 106 -4.73 15.23 -1.70
N GLU A 107 -3.69 14.53 -2.18
CA GLU A 107 -3.78 13.71 -3.38
C GLU A 107 -4.70 12.50 -3.20
N LEU A 108 -4.66 11.85 -2.04
CA LEU A 108 -5.61 10.82 -1.65
C LEU A 108 -7.06 11.32 -1.75
N GLY A 109 -7.34 12.54 -1.26
CA GLY A 109 -8.67 13.14 -1.34
C GLY A 109 -9.13 13.51 -2.75
N LYS A 110 -8.21 13.64 -3.71
CA LYS A 110 -8.52 13.92 -5.13
C LYS A 110 -8.79 12.67 -5.94
N ASP A 111 -8.29 11.51 -5.49
CA ASP A 111 -8.50 10.24 -6.19
C ASP A 111 -9.97 9.79 -6.04
N THR A 112 -10.75 9.97 -7.10
CA THR A 112 -12.17 9.62 -7.14
C THR A 112 -12.43 8.12 -7.18
N LYS A 113 -11.45 7.30 -7.57
CA LYS A 113 -11.56 5.84 -7.49
C LYS A 113 -11.41 5.36 -6.06
N VAL A 114 -10.55 6.03 -5.29
CA VAL A 114 -10.37 5.79 -3.86
C VAL A 114 -11.59 6.31 -3.09
N THR A 115 -11.90 7.60 -3.21
CA THR A 115 -12.95 8.26 -2.41
C THR A 115 -14.38 7.94 -2.84
N GLY A 116 -14.59 7.46 -4.08
CA GLY A 116 -15.90 7.15 -4.65
C GLY A 116 -16.39 5.72 -4.43
N LYS A 117 -15.52 4.79 -4.00
CA LYS A 117 -15.85 3.38 -3.72
C LYS A 117 -15.73 3.12 -2.21
N SER A 118 -16.60 2.26 -1.68
CA SER A 118 -16.49 1.80 -0.30
C SER A 118 -15.58 0.57 -0.29
N TRP A 119 -14.35 0.77 0.17
CA TRP A 119 -13.34 -0.28 0.26
C TRP A 119 -13.45 -1.03 1.60
N LYS A 120 -12.98 -2.28 1.64
CA LYS A 120 -13.00 -3.11 2.85
C LYS A 120 -11.66 -3.12 3.55
N LEU A 121 -10.59 -3.31 2.78
CA LEU A 121 -9.22 -3.37 3.30
C LEU A 121 -8.35 -2.31 2.63
N PHE A 122 -7.34 -1.85 3.36
CA PHE A 122 -6.26 -1.05 2.78
C PHE A 122 -4.95 -1.29 3.50
N GLY A 123 -3.84 -0.99 2.84
CA GLY A 123 -2.53 -0.92 3.47
C GLY A 123 -1.64 0.07 2.74
N CYS A 124 -0.83 0.81 3.49
CA CYS A 124 0.01 1.87 2.95
C CYS A 124 1.46 1.69 3.36
N ASN A 125 2.37 1.95 2.44
CA ASN A 125 3.81 1.98 2.68
C ASN A 125 4.43 3.31 2.24
N TYR A 126 5.62 3.59 2.77
CA TYR A 126 6.37 4.80 2.52
C TYR A 126 7.85 4.47 2.42
N MET A 127 8.54 5.09 1.48
CA MET A 127 10.00 5.11 1.45
C MET A 127 10.52 6.49 1.04
N TYR A 128 11.69 6.84 1.54
CA TYR A 128 12.51 7.90 0.98
C TYR A 128 13.63 7.29 0.16
N LYS A 129 13.76 7.65 -1.11
CA LYS A 129 14.78 7.12 -2.01
C LYS A 129 15.07 8.11 -3.13
N GLU A 130 16.35 8.30 -3.44
CA GLU A 130 16.80 9.12 -4.58
C GLU A 130 16.30 10.59 -4.55
N GLY A 131 16.12 11.16 -3.36
CA GLY A 131 15.62 12.55 -3.20
C GLY A 131 14.10 12.67 -3.27
N GLU A 132 13.38 11.55 -3.29
CA GLU A 132 11.93 11.50 -3.38
C GLU A 132 11.31 10.80 -2.17
N HIS A 133 10.24 11.38 -1.66
CA HIS A 133 9.27 10.72 -0.80
C HIS A 133 8.28 9.96 -1.67
N LYS A 134 8.19 8.65 -1.49
CA LYS A 134 7.30 7.77 -2.26
C LYS A 134 6.31 7.11 -1.31
N TYR A 135 5.03 7.23 -1.65
CA TYR A 135 3.92 6.70 -0.89
C TYR A 135 3.11 5.78 -1.79
N MET A 136 2.73 4.64 -1.23
CA MET A 136 1.95 3.64 -1.94
C MET A 136 0.83 3.16 -1.02
N CYS A 137 -0.42 3.25 -1.45
CA CYS A 137 -1.55 2.65 -0.75
C CYS A 137 -2.30 1.69 -1.67
N VAL A 138 -2.53 0.48 -1.19
CA VAL A 138 -3.32 -0.54 -1.88
C VAL A 138 -4.68 -0.62 -1.18
N PHE A 139 -5.75 -0.52 -1.95
CA PHE A 139 -7.12 -0.69 -1.49
C PHE A 139 -7.68 -1.98 -2.09
N TYR A 140 -8.46 -2.73 -1.31
CA TYR A 140 -9.04 -4.00 -1.73
C TYR A 140 -10.49 -4.11 -1.28
N ASN A 141 -11.32 -4.64 -2.17
CA ASN A 141 -12.73 -4.92 -1.96
C ASN A 141 -13.01 -6.36 -2.40
N TYR A 142 -13.68 -7.15 -1.58
CA TYR A 142 -14.01 -8.56 -1.84
C TYR A 142 -15.50 -8.82 -1.64
#